data_AF-A0A357LYS4-F1
#
_entry.id   AF-A0A357LYS4-F1
#
_cell.length_a   1.000
_cell.length_b   1.000
_cell.length_c   1.000
_cell.angle_alpha   90.00
_cell.angle_beta   90.00
_cell.angle_gamma   90.00
#
_symmetry.space_group_name_H-M   'P 1'
#
loop_
_entity.id
_entity.type
_entity.pdbx_description
1 polymer ?
#
loop_
_entity_poly.entity_id
_entity_poly.type
_entity_poly.pdbx_seq_one_letter_code
_entity_poly.pdbx_strand_id
1 'polypeptide(L)'
;MAEENNQEKTEEPTSRRLEKAREEGQTPRSKELSTTLVLVLGAVGLLAFGPFMTERVIGIAKHSFSFSRETAYDTGMATSYLMSSIYEAAVALAPWLALVLFAAFAGP
;
A
#
# COMPACT_ATOMS: atom_id res chain seq x y z
N MET A 1 -19.80 33.35 24.64
CA MET A 1 -18.96 32.34 23.96
C MET A 1 -18.88 32.79 22.52
N ALA A 2 -17.75 33.36 22.11
CA ALA A 2 -17.60 34.01 20.80
C ALA A 2 -17.18 32.97 19.76
N GLU A 3 -17.91 32.95 18.65
CA GLU A 3 -17.75 32.03 17.53
C GLU A 3 -16.33 32.08 16.96
N GLU A 4 -15.70 30.91 16.88
CA GLU A 4 -14.43 30.71 16.17
C GLU A 4 -14.68 30.87 14.67
N ASN A 5 -14.50 32.10 14.20
CA ASN A 5 -14.55 32.49 12.79
C ASN A 5 -13.44 31.75 12.01
N ASN A 6 -13.81 30.65 11.37
CA ASN A 6 -13.06 29.91 10.34
C ASN A 6 -13.01 30.72 9.01
N GLN A 7 -12.56 31.96 9.07
CA GLN A 7 -12.14 32.68 7.87
C GLN A 7 -10.74 32.19 7.50
N GLU A 8 -10.61 31.57 6.34
CA GLU A 8 -9.32 31.24 5.72
C GLU A 8 -8.49 32.53 5.59
N LYS A 9 -7.56 32.74 6.53
CA LYS A 9 -6.63 33.87 6.50
C LYS A 9 -5.74 33.74 5.27
N THR A 10 -5.96 34.61 4.30
CA THR A 10 -5.22 34.73 3.03
C THR A 10 -3.92 35.53 3.16
N GLU A 11 -3.58 36.06 4.33
CA GLU A 11 -2.33 36.80 4.55
C GLU A 11 -1.17 35.88 4.92
N GLU A 12 0.00 36.16 4.33
CA GLU A 12 1.23 35.46 4.68
C GLU A 12 1.57 35.67 6.17
N PRO A 13 2.02 34.62 6.88
CA PRO A 13 2.33 34.72 8.29
C PRO A 13 3.49 35.69 8.53
N THR A 14 3.32 36.61 9.47
CA THR A 14 4.39 37.53 9.88
C THR A 14 5.60 36.78 10.46
N SER A 15 6.79 37.38 10.35
CA SER A 15 8.05 36.79 10.84
C SER A 15 7.97 36.29 12.29
N ARG A 16 7.33 37.06 13.18
CA ARG A 16 7.11 36.70 14.59
C ARG A 16 6.21 35.48 14.78
N ARG A 17 5.25 35.23 13.88
CA ARG A 17 4.40 34.02 13.90
C ARG A 17 5.17 32.77 13.46
N LEU A 18 6.02 32.88 12.44
CA LEU A 18 6.87 31.78 11.98
C LEU A 18 7.90 31.38 13.05
N GLU A 19 8.48 32.37 13.72
CA GLU A 19 9.44 32.16 14.81
C GLU A 19 8.78 31.44 16.00
N LYS A 20 7.58 31.89 16.42
CA LYS A 20 6.79 31.22 17.46
C LYS A 20 6.35 29.80 17.08
N ALA A 21 5.98 29.57 15.81
CA ALA A 21 5.64 28.23 15.33
C ALA A 21 6.84 27.27 15.37
N ARG A 22 8.06 27.78 15.10
CA ARG A 22 9.30 27.01 15.26
C ARG A 22 9.62 26.73 16.73
N GLU A 23 9.47 27.71 17.62
CA GLU A 23 9.65 27.54 19.07
C GLU A 23 8.66 26.54 19.67
N GLU A 24 7.41 26.55 19.20
CA GLU A 24 6.35 25.62 19.60
C GLU A 24 6.51 24.21 19.00
N GLY A 25 7.54 23.97 18.16
CA GLY A 25 7.77 22.68 17.54
C GLY A 25 6.71 22.29 16.50
N GLN A 26 6.00 23.26 15.92
CA GLN A 26 5.06 22.99 14.82
C GLN A 26 5.84 22.63 13.55
N THR A 27 6.19 21.34 13.43
CA THR A 27 6.69 20.78 12.16
C THR A 27 5.62 20.97 11.09
N PRO A 28 5.96 21.53 9.92
CA PRO A 28 5.01 21.66 8.82
C PRO A 28 4.52 20.28 8.39
N ARG A 29 3.32 19.90 8.85
CA ARG A 29 2.63 18.68 8.43
C ARG A 29 1.70 19.04 7.28
N SER A 30 2.05 18.61 6.07
CA SER A 30 1.08 18.64 4.97
C SER A 30 0.02 17.59 5.25
N LYS A 31 -1.25 18.05 5.30
CA LYS A 31 -2.43 17.23 5.62
C LYS A 31 -2.60 16.05 4.65
N GLU A 32 -1.97 16.12 3.47
CA GLU A 32 -2.08 15.13 2.40
C GLU A 32 -0.78 14.35 2.14
N LEU A 33 0.32 14.64 2.84
CA LEU A 33 1.63 14.05 2.55
C LEU A 33 1.62 12.51 2.65
N SER A 34 0.96 11.97 3.66
CA SER A 34 0.82 10.51 3.83
C SER A 34 0.06 9.89 2.65
N THR A 35 -1.05 10.49 2.25
CA THR A 35 -1.84 10.03 1.10
C THR A 35 -1.03 10.10 -0.20
N THR A 36 -0.30 11.19 -0.44
CA THR A 36 0.56 11.33 -1.62
C THR A 36 1.67 10.28 -1.63
N LEU A 37 2.32 10.03 -0.49
CA LEU A 37 3.37 9.01 -0.36
C LEU A 37 2.83 7.61 -0.67
N VAL A 38 1.68 7.26 -0.12
CA VAL A 38 1.03 5.96 -0.38
C VAL A 38 0.70 5.79 -1.86
N LEU A 39 0.18 6.84 -2.53
CA LEU A 39 -0.13 6.79 -3.96
C LEU A 39 1.12 6.63 -4.82
N VAL A 40 2.16 7.44 -4.56
CA VAL A 40 3.41 7.40 -5.33
C VAL A 40 4.13 6.07 -5.12
N LEU A 41 4.33 5.66 -3.87
CA LEU A 41 5.01 4.39 -3.57
C LEU A 41 4.16 3.19 -3.99
N GLY A 42 2.83 3.28 -3.91
CA GLY A 42 1.93 2.25 -4.45
C GLY A 42 2.11 2.07 -5.95
N ALA A 43 2.13 3.16 -6.72
CA ALA A 43 2.33 3.12 -8.17
C ALA A 43 3.74 2.62 -8.55
N VAL A 44 4.79 3.16 -7.92
CA VAL A 44 6.17 2.71 -8.14
C VAL A 44 6.35 1.24 -7.75
N GLY A 45 5.74 0.82 -6.63
CA GLY A 45 5.73 -0.55 -6.17
C GLY A 45 5.06 -1.50 -7.16
N LEU A 46 3.93 -1.10 -7.75
CA LEU A 46 3.29 -1.89 -8.80
C LEU A 46 4.20 -2.05 -10.03
N LEU A 47 4.91 -0.99 -10.43
CA LEU A 47 5.84 -1.07 -11.56
C LEU A 47 7.06 -1.95 -11.25
N ALA A 48 7.60 -1.85 -10.03
CA ALA A 48 8.78 -2.61 -9.61
C ALA A 48 8.48 -4.09 -9.35
N PHE A 49 7.37 -4.40 -8.66
CA PHE A 49 7.00 -5.77 -8.29
C PHE A 49 6.01 -6.42 -9.26
N GLY A 50 5.48 -5.67 -10.23
CA GLY A 50 4.52 -6.14 -11.22
C GLY A 50 4.94 -7.43 -11.94
N PRO A 51 6.15 -7.48 -12.54
CA PRO A 51 6.62 -8.70 -13.22
C PRO A 51 6.65 -9.92 -12.30
N PHE A 52 7.15 -9.76 -11.07
CA PHE A 52 7.20 -10.82 -10.06
C PHE A 52 5.79 -11.32 -9.70
N MET A 53 4.84 -10.42 -9.46
CA MET A 53 3.46 -10.77 -9.15
C MET A 53 2.79 -11.49 -10.32
N THR A 54 2.94 -10.95 -11.53
CA THR A 54 2.33 -11.51 -12.74
C THR A 54 2.87 -12.90 -13.06
N GLU A 55 4.17 -13.15 -12.89
CA GLU A 55 4.77 -14.47 -13.11
C GLU A 55 4.15 -15.54 -12.19
N ARG A 56 3.97 -15.20 -10.90
CA ARG A 56 3.33 -16.09 -9.91
C ARG A 56 1.88 -16.37 -10.25
N VAL A 57 1.11 -15.33 -10.61
CA VAL A 57 -0.30 -15.47 -11.00
C VAL A 57 -0.43 -16.34 -12.26
N ILE A 58 0.44 -16.15 -13.24
CA ILE A 58 0.48 -17.01 -14.44
C ILE A 58 0.85 -18.45 -14.06
N GLY A 59 1.77 -18.66 -13.12
CA GLY A 59 2.12 -19.97 -12.58
C GLY A 59 0.91 -20.69 -11.99
N ILE A 60 0.19 -20.02 -11.09
CA ILE A 60 -1.05 -20.52 -10.47
C ILE A 60 -2.09 -20.85 -11.55
N ALA A 61 -2.29 -19.96 -12.52
CA ALA A 61 -3.27 -20.17 -13.59
C ALA A 61 -2.91 -21.38 -14.47
N LYS A 62 -1.64 -21.51 -14.87
CA LYS A 62 -1.16 -22.67 -15.64
C LYS A 62 -1.40 -23.96 -14.87
N HIS A 63 -1.06 -23.97 -13.58
CA HIS A 63 -1.22 -25.16 -12.74
C HIS A 63 -2.68 -25.53 -12.48
N SER A 64 -3.53 -24.51 -12.29
CA SER A 64 -4.97 -24.67 -12.08
C SER A 64 -5.70 -25.13 -13.35
N PHE A 65 -5.21 -24.77 -14.54
CA PHE A 65 -5.82 -25.16 -15.81
C PHE A 65 -5.16 -26.40 -16.46
N SER A 66 -3.99 -26.84 -15.97
CA SER A 66 -3.42 -28.14 -16.33
C SER A 66 -4.03 -29.24 -15.45
N PHE A 67 -5.32 -29.56 -15.66
CA PHE A 67 -5.97 -30.69 -15.00
C PHE A 67 -5.46 -32.01 -15.59
N SER A 68 -4.61 -32.72 -14.84
CA SER A 68 -4.29 -34.12 -15.15
C SER A 68 -5.43 -35.02 -14.67
N ARG A 69 -5.69 -36.13 -15.37
CA ARG A 69 -6.76 -37.07 -15.00
C ARG A 69 -6.57 -37.67 -13.60
N GLU A 70 -5.33 -37.80 -13.13
CA GLU A 70 -5.01 -38.31 -11.79
C GLU A 70 -5.41 -37.34 -10.68
N THR A 71 -5.29 -36.03 -10.90
CA THR A 71 -5.70 -35.00 -9.94
C THR A 71 -7.21 -34.84 -9.81
N ALA A 72 -7.98 -35.23 -10.82
CA ALA A 72 -9.44 -35.09 -10.82
C ALA A 72 -10.15 -36.12 -9.92
N TYR A 73 -9.51 -37.24 -9.59
CA TYR A 73 -10.09 -38.32 -8.79
C TYR A 73 -9.57 -38.38 -7.35
N ASP A 74 -8.57 -37.57 -6.99
CA ASP A 74 -8.02 -37.49 -5.64
C ASP A 74 -8.30 -36.12 -4.99
N THR A 75 -9.33 -36.09 -4.14
CA THR A 75 -9.76 -34.92 -3.39
C THR A 75 -8.67 -34.38 -2.44
N GLY A 76 -7.75 -35.24 -1.98
CA GLY A 76 -6.62 -34.83 -1.13
C GLY A 76 -5.57 -34.04 -1.92
N MET A 77 -5.35 -34.42 -3.17
CA MET A 77 -4.46 -33.67 -4.06
C MET A 77 -5.04 -32.30 -4.40
N ALA A 78 -6.34 -32.22 -4.75
CA ALA A 78 -7.02 -30.96 -5.05
C ALA A 78 -6.93 -29.93 -3.89
N THR A 79 -7.10 -30.37 -2.65
CA THR A 79 -7.00 -29.50 -1.47
C THR A 79 -5.57 -29.00 -1.24
N SER A 80 -4.56 -29.85 -1.46
CA SER A 80 -3.15 -29.43 -1.36
C SER A 80 -2.77 -28.37 -2.41
N TYR A 81 -3.27 -28.51 -3.64
CA TYR A 81 -3.06 -27.52 -4.71
C TYR A 81 -3.71 -26.18 -4.40
N LEU A 82 -4.91 -26.20 -3.83
CA LEU A 82 -5.59 -24.98 -3.40
C LEU A 82 -4.76 -24.24 -2.34
N MET A 83 -4.25 -24.96 -1.33
CA MET A 83 -3.42 -24.38 -0.28
C MET A 83 -2.11 -23.80 -0.83
N SER A 84 -1.45 -24.52 -1.75
CA SER A 84 -0.25 -24.02 -2.43
C SER A 84 -0.52 -22.75 -3.24
N SER A 85 -1.66 -22.71 -3.95
CA SER A 85 -2.05 -21.55 -4.75
C SER A 85 -2.33 -20.31 -3.90
N ILE A 86 -2.99 -20.49 -2.75
CA ILE A 86 -3.22 -19.41 -1.78
C ILE A 86 -1.89 -18.89 -1.23
N TYR A 87 -0.98 -19.79 -0.87
CA TYR A 87 0.34 -19.43 -0.38
C TYR A 87 1.14 -18.65 -1.43
N GLU A 88 1.18 -19.12 -2.68
CA GLU A 88 1.86 -18.44 -3.78
C GLU A 88 1.27 -17.06 -4.05
N ALA A 89 -0.06 -16.91 -4.02
CA ALA A 89 -0.72 -15.62 -4.18
C ALA A 89 -0.37 -14.66 -3.03
N ALA A 90 -0.33 -15.15 -1.79
CA ALA A 90 0.08 -14.36 -0.63
C ALA A 90 1.54 -13.88 -0.76
N VAL A 91 2.46 -14.77 -1.14
CA VAL A 91 3.88 -14.44 -1.38
C VAL A 91 4.03 -13.46 -2.54
N ALA A 92 3.23 -13.58 -3.59
CA ALA A 92 3.24 -12.66 -4.71
C ALA A 92 2.90 -11.22 -4.27
N LEU A 93 1.84 -11.06 -3.48
CA LEU A 93 1.37 -9.74 -3.03
C LEU A 93 2.19 -9.16 -1.87
N ALA A 94 2.86 -10.00 -1.08
CA ALA A 94 3.61 -9.61 0.12
C ALA A 94 4.57 -8.40 -0.07
N PRO A 95 5.47 -8.36 -1.07
CA PRO A 95 6.41 -7.25 -1.21
C PRO A 95 5.71 -5.91 -1.51
N TRP A 96 4.67 -5.93 -2.34
CA TRP A 96 3.91 -4.73 -2.66
C TRP A 96 3.11 -4.23 -1.46
N LEU A 97 2.43 -5.13 -0.75
CA LEU A 97 1.69 -4.79 0.47
C LEU A 97 2.62 -4.25 1.57
N ALA A 98 3.79 -4.86 1.76
CA ALA A 98 4.78 -4.40 2.73
C ALA A 98 5.28 -2.98 2.41
N LEU A 99 5.52 -2.67 1.14
CA LEU A 99 5.92 -1.34 0.69
C LEU A 99 4.84 -0.29 0.97
N VAL A 100 3.59 -0.58 0.61
CA VAL A 100 2.45 0.33 0.82
C VAL A 100 2.17 0.52 2.31
N LEU A 101 2.26 -0.55 3.10
CA LEU A 101 2.12 -0.50 4.55
C LEU A 101 3.19 0.40 5.17
N PHE A 102 4.45 0.24 4.75
CA PHE A 102 5.54 1.09 5.18
C PHE A 102 5.30 2.56 4.81
N ALA A 103 4.84 2.83 3.59
CA ALA A 103 4.49 4.18 3.14
C ALA A 103 3.40 4.84 4.02
N ALA A 104 2.39 4.06 4.41
CA ALA A 104 1.30 4.54 5.25
C ALA A 104 1.78 4.91 6.67
N PHE A 105 2.72 4.14 7.24
CA PHE A 105 3.29 4.42 8.56
C PHE A 105 4.40 5.48 8.55
N ALA A 106 5.08 5.68 7.42
CA ALA A 106 6.14 6.68 7.27
C ALA A 106 5.60 8.11 7.08
N GLY A 107 4.32 8.27 6.75
CA GLY A 107 3.65 9.57 6.75
C GLY A 107 3.57 10.18 8.16
N PRO A 108 3.73 11.50 8.32
CA PRO A 108 3.69 12.17 9.64
C PRO A 108 2.32 12.14 10.32
#